data_AF-A0A2D6AM65-F1
#
_entry.id   AF-A0A2D6AM65-F1
#
_cell.length_a   1.000
_cell.length_b   1.000
_cell.length_c   1.000
_cell.angle_alpha   90.00
_cell.angle_beta   90.00
_cell.angle_gamma   90.00
#
_symmetry.space_group_name_H-M   'P 1'
#
loop_
_entity.id
_entity.type
_entity.pdbx_description
1 polymer ?
#
loop_
_entity_poly.entity_id
_entity_poly.type
_entity_poly.pdbx_seq_one_letter_code
_entity_poly.pdbx_strand_id
1 'polypeptide(L)'
;MKLDAFLNRKVFITFIVFLIAALTAFWPGYFGRILAPLDSHLHRHGLAMITWCFMLVGQALLIKNKSFGIHRAVGYLSYALVPIMAFTAFDLVNHLFHGAQRLGTGHFYFIALSVNSIFAFLIIYGLAIYFRKQPILHARFMVSTMFAIITPITDRLIYRFFRFLIPYAPKIGGSPIVPFFGFALADVLLIGLIIWDWRNNKRLTAFPVALAIVLVYQYSVMNFYQYEFWQMFCYWFVALPLD
;
A
#
# COMPACT_ATOMS: atom_id res chain seq x y z
N MET A 1 19.46 18.11 -6.70
CA MET A 1 19.81 16.75 -7.19
C MET A 1 18.75 16.30 -8.19
N LYS A 2 19.14 15.71 -9.33
CA LYS A 2 18.18 15.21 -10.34
C LYS A 2 17.43 13.98 -9.81
N LEU A 3 16.14 13.86 -10.12
CA LEU A 3 15.29 12.75 -9.66
C LEU A 3 15.83 11.38 -10.09
N ASP A 4 16.34 11.24 -11.32
CA ASP A 4 16.91 9.97 -11.80
C ASP A 4 18.13 9.53 -10.97
N ALA A 5 18.95 10.49 -10.52
CA ALA A 5 20.08 10.21 -9.64
C ALA A 5 19.60 9.83 -8.22
N PHE A 6 18.53 10.46 -7.72
CA PHE A 6 17.90 10.06 -6.46
C PHE A 6 17.38 8.62 -6.52
N LEU A 7 16.62 8.30 -7.56
CA LEU A 7 16.04 6.96 -7.75
C LEU A 7 17.13 5.87 -7.81
N ASN A 8 18.27 6.15 -8.45
CA ASN A 8 19.35 5.16 -8.56
C ASN A 8 20.26 5.07 -7.33
N ARG A 9 20.46 6.17 -6.58
CA ARG A 9 21.51 6.24 -5.53
C ARG A 9 20.96 6.34 -4.11
N LYS A 10 19.75 6.86 -3.93
CA LYS A 10 19.21 7.27 -2.62
C LYS A 10 17.79 6.77 -2.33
N VAL A 11 17.09 6.16 -3.28
CA VAL A 11 15.72 5.65 -3.05
C VAL A 11 15.64 4.61 -1.93
N PHE A 12 16.74 3.90 -1.65
CA PHE A 12 16.81 2.97 -0.52
C PHE A 12 16.51 3.67 0.81
N ILE A 13 16.81 4.98 0.95
CA ILE A 13 16.50 5.76 2.14
C ILE A 13 14.98 5.88 2.30
N THR A 14 14.24 6.14 1.21
CA THR A 14 12.77 6.18 1.22
C THR A 14 12.19 4.85 1.67
N PHE A 15 12.70 3.73 1.15
CA PHE A 15 12.24 2.41 1.56
C PHE A 15 12.63 2.05 3.01
N ILE A 16 13.78 2.51 3.50
CA ILE A 16 14.16 2.36 4.91
C ILE A 16 13.21 3.15 5.81
N VAL A 17 12.91 4.41 5.47
CA VAL A 17 11.96 5.24 6.23
C VAL A 17 10.58 4.58 6.25
N PHE A 18 10.13 4.04 5.11
CA PHE A 18 8.88 3.29 5.04
C PHE A 18 8.89 2.02 5.90
N LEU A 19 9.98 1.24 5.86
CA LEU A 19 10.17 0.05 6.70
C LEU A 19 10.13 0.41 8.19
N ILE A 20 10.85 1.46 8.61
CA ILE A 20 10.86 1.93 10.01
C ILE A 20 9.46 2.41 10.43
N ALA A 21 8.77 3.14 9.57
CA ALA A 21 7.40 3.58 9.82
C ALA A 21 6.45 2.39 9.97
N ALA A 22 6.56 1.37 9.10
CA ALA A 22 5.79 0.14 9.18
C ALA A 22 6.08 -0.65 10.48
N LEU A 23 7.34 -0.87 10.81
CA LEU A 23 7.74 -1.54 12.05
C LEU A 23 7.18 -0.80 13.28
N THR A 24 7.26 0.53 13.30
CA THR A 24 6.78 1.37 14.39
C THR A 24 5.25 1.35 14.51
N ALA A 25 4.56 1.46 13.37
CA ALA A 25 3.10 1.42 13.28
C ALA A 25 2.54 0.09 13.79
N PHE A 26 3.15 -1.02 13.39
CA PHE A 26 2.68 -2.37 13.70
C PHE A 26 3.33 -2.98 14.95
N TRP A 27 4.22 -2.25 15.64
CA TRP A 27 4.88 -2.75 16.86
C TRP A 27 3.89 -3.18 17.94
N PRO A 28 2.91 -2.36 18.38
CA PRO A 28 2.08 -2.72 19.53
C PRO A 28 1.13 -3.89 19.25
N GLY A 29 0.66 -4.01 17.99
CA GLY A 29 -0.36 -4.98 17.59
C GLY A 29 0.20 -6.28 16.99
N TYR A 30 1.42 -6.26 16.47
CA TYR A 30 2.02 -7.42 15.79
C TYR A 30 3.43 -7.71 16.29
N PHE A 31 4.43 -6.89 15.94
CA PHE A 31 5.84 -7.24 16.20
C PHE A 31 6.19 -7.40 17.68
N GLY A 32 5.66 -6.54 18.55
CA GLY A 32 5.84 -6.63 20.01
C GLY A 32 5.06 -7.77 20.66
N ARG A 33 4.24 -8.50 19.88
CA ARG A 33 3.43 -9.65 20.32
C ARG A 33 3.69 -10.89 19.47
N ILE A 34 4.79 -10.93 18.70
CA ILE A 34 5.02 -11.98 17.70
C ILE A 34 5.15 -13.40 18.29
N LEU A 35 5.47 -13.51 19.58
CA LEU A 35 5.54 -14.78 20.33
C LEU A 35 4.23 -15.10 21.07
N ALA A 36 3.28 -14.18 21.10
CA ALA A 36 1.95 -14.45 21.63
C ALA A 36 1.16 -15.30 20.62
N PRO A 37 0.12 -16.03 21.06
CA PRO A 37 -0.77 -16.77 20.15
C PRO A 37 -1.65 -15.78 19.36
N LEU A 38 -1.07 -15.16 18.33
CA LEU A 38 -1.78 -14.32 17.38
C LEU A 38 -2.45 -15.18 16.30
N ASP A 39 -3.46 -14.60 15.68
CA ASP A 39 -4.17 -15.19 14.56
C ASP A 39 -3.23 -15.56 13.39
N SER A 40 -3.47 -16.72 12.77
CA SER A 40 -2.62 -17.24 11.70
C SER A 40 -2.74 -16.43 10.40
N HIS A 41 -3.92 -15.90 10.07
CA HIS A 41 -4.13 -15.02 8.91
C HIS A 41 -3.32 -13.72 9.10
N LEU A 42 -3.30 -13.18 10.32
CA LEU A 42 -2.46 -12.04 10.66
C LEU A 42 -0.97 -12.32 10.47
N HIS A 43 -0.49 -13.50 10.89
CA HIS A 43 0.90 -13.90 10.69
C HIS A 43 1.26 -14.04 9.20
N ARG A 44 0.42 -14.72 8.41
CA ARG A 44 0.63 -14.91 6.97
C ARG A 44 0.74 -13.56 6.25
N HIS A 45 -0.22 -12.68 6.47
CA HIS A 45 -0.20 -11.34 5.88
C HIS A 45 0.98 -10.50 6.38
N GLY A 46 1.22 -10.48 7.69
CA GLY A 46 2.31 -9.72 8.30
C GLY A 46 3.69 -10.15 7.79
N LEU A 47 3.92 -11.46 7.63
CA LEU A 47 5.16 -12.00 7.08
C LEU A 47 5.33 -11.66 5.59
N ALA A 48 4.27 -11.74 4.79
CA ALA A 48 4.31 -11.34 3.39
C ALA A 48 4.66 -9.84 3.24
N MET A 49 4.03 -8.99 4.05
CA MET A 49 4.23 -7.53 4.01
C MET A 49 5.63 -7.11 4.49
N ILE A 50 6.16 -7.71 5.55
CA ILE A 50 7.51 -7.38 6.01
C ILE A 50 8.58 -7.87 5.03
N THR A 51 8.37 -9.05 4.44
CA THR A 51 9.24 -9.58 3.37
C THR A 51 9.27 -8.64 2.17
N TRP A 52 8.11 -8.10 1.78
CA TRP A 52 8.04 -7.08 0.72
C TRP A 52 8.82 -5.80 1.07
N CYS A 53 8.70 -5.29 2.30
CA CYS A 53 9.43 -4.11 2.73
C CYS A 53 10.95 -4.33 2.69
N PHE A 54 11.44 -5.48 3.18
CA PHE A 54 12.85 -5.85 3.08
C PHE A 54 13.29 -6.02 1.62
N MET A 55 12.44 -6.61 0.77
CA MET A 55 12.71 -6.74 -0.65
C MET A 55 12.87 -5.36 -1.30
N LEU A 56 11.99 -4.38 -1.04
CA LEU A 56 12.13 -3.02 -1.59
C LEU A 56 13.46 -2.36 -1.19
N VAL A 57 13.84 -2.45 0.09
CA VAL A 57 15.14 -1.93 0.58
C VAL A 57 16.30 -2.65 -0.11
N GLY A 58 16.28 -3.98 -0.14
CA GLY A 58 17.32 -4.80 -0.76
C GLY A 58 17.47 -4.52 -2.26
N GLN A 59 16.36 -4.44 -2.99
CA GLN A 59 16.33 -4.12 -4.42
C GLN A 59 16.98 -2.76 -4.72
N ALA A 60 16.66 -1.73 -3.92
CA ALA A 60 17.27 -0.41 -4.07
C ALA A 60 18.77 -0.39 -3.74
N LEU A 61 19.20 -1.14 -2.71
CA LEU A 61 20.62 -1.26 -2.36
C LEU A 61 21.42 -2.00 -3.44
N LEU A 62 20.85 -3.05 -4.04
CA LEU A 62 21.47 -3.78 -5.15
C LEU A 62 21.68 -2.88 -6.38
N ILE A 63 20.71 -2.03 -6.71
CA ILE A 63 20.88 -1.02 -7.77
C ILE A 63 21.98 -0.02 -7.44
N LYS A 64 21.98 0.53 -6.21
CA LYS A 64 23.01 1.47 -5.74
C LYS A 64 24.41 0.86 -5.87
N ASN A 65 24.56 -0.42 -5.51
CA ASN A 65 25.82 -1.16 -5.56
C ASN A 65 26.14 -1.73 -6.95
N LYS A 66 25.33 -1.42 -7.97
CA LYS A 66 25.46 -1.90 -9.35
C LYS A 66 25.41 -3.44 -9.49
N SER A 67 24.84 -4.15 -8.51
CA SER A 67 24.67 -5.59 -8.50
C SER A 67 23.45 -6.03 -9.31
N PHE A 68 23.40 -5.65 -10.60
CA PHE A 68 22.22 -5.81 -11.46
C PHE A 68 21.80 -7.27 -11.68
N GLY A 69 22.76 -8.21 -11.68
CA GLY A 69 22.48 -9.65 -11.78
C GLY A 69 21.62 -10.14 -10.61
N ILE A 70 22.03 -9.81 -9.38
CA ILE A 70 21.32 -10.18 -8.15
C ILE A 70 19.99 -9.42 -8.06
N HIS A 71 19.96 -8.13 -8.41
CA HIS A 71 18.72 -7.35 -8.51
C HIS A 71 17.66 -8.08 -9.34
N ARG A 72 18.05 -8.55 -10.54
CA ARG A 72 17.16 -9.32 -11.41
C ARG A 72 16.75 -10.65 -10.79
N ALA A 73 17.71 -11.42 -10.26
CA ALA A 73 17.45 -12.72 -9.65
C ALA A 73 16.46 -12.63 -8.48
N VAL A 74 16.72 -11.73 -7.53
CA VAL A 74 15.80 -11.47 -6.41
C VAL A 74 14.50 -10.86 -6.92
N GLY A 75 14.55 -10.05 -7.98
CA GLY A 75 13.37 -9.45 -8.61
C GLY A 75 12.37 -10.50 -9.11
N TYR A 76 12.83 -11.63 -9.62
CA TYR A 76 11.96 -12.75 -10.01
C TYR A 76 11.15 -13.32 -8.83
N LEU A 77 11.67 -13.27 -7.60
CA LEU A 77 10.93 -13.70 -6.41
C LEU A 77 9.68 -12.86 -6.16
N SER A 78 9.64 -11.61 -6.65
CA SER A 78 8.43 -10.77 -6.52
C SER A 78 7.22 -11.33 -7.28
N TYR A 79 7.44 -12.12 -8.33
CA TYR A 79 6.34 -12.76 -9.06
C TYR A 79 5.61 -13.82 -8.24
N ALA A 80 6.25 -14.38 -7.21
CA ALA A 80 5.58 -15.24 -6.23
C ALA A 80 5.10 -14.42 -5.01
N LEU A 81 5.96 -13.53 -4.49
CA LEU A 81 5.66 -12.77 -3.29
C LEU A 81 4.44 -11.87 -3.44
N VAL A 82 4.29 -11.14 -4.56
CA VAL A 82 3.17 -10.21 -4.75
C VAL A 82 1.81 -10.92 -4.81
N PRO A 83 1.64 -12.03 -5.57
CA PRO A 83 0.43 -12.84 -5.46
C PRO A 83 0.17 -13.36 -4.04
N ILE A 84 1.20 -13.80 -3.31
CA ILE A 84 1.05 -14.22 -1.91
C ILE A 84 0.57 -13.06 -1.03
N MET A 85 1.13 -11.85 -1.20
CA MET A 85 0.68 -10.67 -0.46
C MET A 85 -0.78 -10.35 -0.75
N ALA A 86 -1.19 -10.37 -2.03
CA ALA A 86 -2.57 -10.11 -2.42
C ALA A 86 -3.52 -11.16 -1.82
N PHE A 87 -3.18 -12.45 -1.98
CA PHE A 87 -3.98 -13.55 -1.44
C PHE A 87 -4.12 -13.44 0.08
N THR A 88 -3.02 -13.31 0.82
CA THR A 88 -3.05 -13.20 2.29
C THR A 88 -3.74 -11.93 2.78
N ALA A 89 -3.76 -10.85 1.99
CA ALA A 89 -4.53 -9.65 2.30
C ALA A 89 -6.05 -9.87 2.09
N PHE A 90 -6.45 -10.52 0.98
CA PHE A 90 -7.84 -10.89 0.78
C PHE A 90 -8.35 -11.86 1.85
N ASP A 91 -7.56 -12.89 2.13
CA ASP A 91 -7.79 -13.87 3.19
C ASP A 91 -8.00 -13.21 4.55
N LEU A 92 -7.07 -12.35 4.99
CA LEU A 92 -7.21 -11.62 6.27
C LEU A 92 -8.48 -10.76 6.32
N VAL A 93 -8.82 -10.04 5.26
CA VAL A 93 -10.01 -9.17 5.25
C VAL A 93 -11.29 -10.02 5.25
N ASN A 94 -11.33 -11.13 4.53
CA ASN A 94 -12.44 -12.07 4.56
C ASN A 94 -12.60 -12.66 5.97
N HIS A 95 -11.52 -13.17 6.57
CA HIS A 95 -11.51 -13.75 7.91
C HIS A 95 -12.10 -12.81 8.97
N LEU A 96 -11.76 -11.52 8.93
CA LEU A 96 -12.29 -10.52 9.87
C LEU A 96 -13.82 -10.37 9.85
N PHE A 97 -14.48 -10.74 8.76
CA PHE A 97 -15.94 -10.58 8.59
C PHE A 97 -16.63 -11.86 8.10
N HIS A 98 -15.95 -13.00 8.15
CA HIS A 98 -16.45 -14.24 7.59
C HIS A 98 -17.77 -14.65 8.27
N GLY A 99 -18.78 -14.97 7.47
CA GLY A 99 -20.11 -15.37 7.98
C GLY A 99 -20.95 -14.23 8.60
N ALA A 100 -20.53 -12.97 8.47
CA ALA A 100 -21.28 -11.82 8.98
C ALA A 100 -22.68 -11.73 8.33
N GLN A 101 -23.73 -11.83 9.15
CA GLN A 101 -25.12 -11.78 8.70
C GLN A 101 -25.60 -10.37 8.34
N ARG A 102 -24.95 -9.33 8.87
CA ARG A 102 -25.28 -7.92 8.62
C ARG A 102 -24.01 -7.10 8.52
N LEU A 103 -23.85 -6.40 7.41
CA LEU A 103 -22.77 -5.44 7.19
C LEU A 103 -23.34 -4.03 7.27
N GLY A 104 -22.77 -3.22 8.16
CA GLY A 104 -23.03 -1.78 8.25
C GLY A 104 -22.04 -0.94 7.44
N THR A 105 -22.30 0.36 7.32
CA THR A 105 -21.48 1.33 6.56
C THR A 105 -19.98 1.24 6.84
N GLY A 106 -19.58 1.10 8.11
CA GLY A 106 -18.16 0.98 8.49
C GLY A 106 -17.49 -0.27 7.91
N HIS A 107 -18.22 -1.38 7.78
CA HIS A 107 -17.71 -2.61 7.19
C HIS A 107 -17.52 -2.45 5.68
N PHE A 108 -18.52 -1.91 4.97
CA PHE A 108 -18.41 -1.64 3.54
C PHE A 108 -17.24 -0.70 3.21
N TYR A 109 -17.06 0.34 4.02
CA TYR A 109 -15.92 1.25 3.94
C TYR A 109 -14.59 0.52 4.16
N PHE A 110 -14.48 -0.31 5.21
CA PHE A 110 -13.24 -1.01 5.53
C PHE A 110 -12.86 -2.05 4.46
N ILE A 111 -13.85 -2.77 3.94
CA ILE A 111 -13.65 -3.70 2.82
C ILE A 111 -13.16 -2.90 1.60
N ALA A 112 -13.74 -1.72 1.32
CA ALA A 112 -13.28 -0.88 0.19
C ALA A 112 -11.84 -0.41 0.40
N LEU A 113 -11.53 0.07 1.60
CA LEU A 113 -10.19 0.50 1.99
C LEU A 113 -9.16 -0.61 1.74
N SER A 114 -9.50 -1.83 2.12
CA SER A 114 -8.57 -2.96 2.05
C SER A 114 -8.51 -3.56 0.63
N VAL A 115 -9.65 -4.00 0.09
CA VAL A 115 -9.75 -4.68 -1.21
C VAL A 115 -9.32 -3.78 -2.36
N ASN A 116 -9.78 -2.53 -2.40
CA ASN A 116 -9.46 -1.63 -3.52
C ASN A 116 -7.98 -1.21 -3.47
N SER A 117 -7.36 -1.19 -2.28
CA SER A 117 -5.91 -0.95 -2.15
C SER A 117 -5.09 -2.07 -2.79
N ILE A 118 -5.54 -3.33 -2.67
CA ILE A 118 -4.88 -4.49 -3.28
C ILE A 118 -4.90 -4.32 -4.80
N PHE A 119 -6.06 -4.00 -5.39
CA PHE A 119 -6.16 -3.76 -6.83
C PHE A 119 -5.29 -2.58 -7.29
N ALA A 120 -5.30 -1.46 -6.58
CA ALA A 120 -4.44 -0.32 -6.90
C ALA A 120 -2.95 -0.68 -6.85
N PHE A 121 -2.53 -1.40 -5.81
CA PHE A 121 -1.17 -1.90 -5.66
C PHE A 121 -0.79 -2.84 -6.81
N LEU A 122 -1.65 -3.81 -7.14
CA LEU A 122 -1.41 -4.78 -8.21
C LEU A 122 -1.30 -4.11 -9.58
N ILE A 123 -2.12 -3.10 -9.87
CA ILE A 123 -2.04 -2.33 -11.13
C ILE A 123 -0.71 -1.57 -11.19
N ILE A 124 -0.33 -0.85 -10.13
CA ILE A 124 0.92 -0.08 -10.10
C ILE A 124 2.14 -1.00 -10.18
N TYR A 125 2.14 -2.12 -9.45
CA TYR A 125 3.18 -3.14 -9.53
C TYR A 125 3.23 -3.78 -10.94
N GLY A 126 2.08 -4.11 -11.51
CA GLY A 126 1.97 -4.64 -12.88
C GLY A 126 2.58 -3.69 -13.91
N LEU A 127 2.31 -2.39 -13.80
CA LEU A 127 2.96 -1.36 -14.61
C LEU A 127 4.48 -1.29 -14.38
N ALA A 128 4.93 -1.40 -13.13
CA ALA A 128 6.35 -1.45 -12.81
C ALA A 128 7.06 -2.63 -13.51
N ILE A 129 6.43 -3.80 -13.51
CA ILE A 129 6.92 -5.00 -14.16
C ILE A 129 6.84 -4.90 -15.68
N TYR A 130 5.73 -4.38 -16.22
CA TYR A 130 5.57 -4.18 -17.67
C TYR A 130 6.71 -3.32 -18.23
N PHE A 131 7.03 -2.23 -17.53
CA PHE A 131 8.15 -1.34 -17.88
C PHE A 131 9.52 -1.79 -17.35
N ARG A 132 9.71 -3.05 -16.93
CA ARG A 132 11.00 -3.55 -16.39
C ARG A 132 12.20 -3.38 -17.34
N LYS A 133 11.95 -3.35 -18.66
CA LYS A 133 12.99 -3.09 -19.69
C LYS A 133 13.34 -1.60 -19.83
N GLN A 134 12.60 -0.72 -19.17
CA GLN A 134 12.81 0.73 -19.12
C GLN A 134 13.11 1.14 -17.67
N PRO A 135 14.36 1.00 -17.18
CA PRO A 135 14.70 1.09 -15.75
C PRO A 135 14.20 2.37 -15.05
N ILE A 136 14.23 3.49 -15.79
CA ILE A 136 13.77 4.80 -15.34
C ILE A 136 12.25 4.81 -15.04
N LEU A 137 11.42 4.18 -15.89
CA LEU A 137 9.98 4.05 -15.66
C LEU A 137 9.68 2.99 -14.59
N HIS A 138 10.36 1.85 -14.66
CA HIS A 138 10.26 0.79 -13.66
C HIS A 138 10.46 1.34 -12.24
N ALA A 139 11.54 2.08 -12.00
CA ALA A 139 11.83 2.65 -10.68
C ALA A 139 10.74 3.61 -10.18
N ARG A 140 10.11 4.39 -11.06
CA ARG A 140 9.04 5.34 -10.68
C ARG A 140 7.78 4.61 -10.26
N PHE A 141 7.36 3.58 -11.00
CA PHE A 141 6.22 2.75 -10.61
C PHE A 141 6.52 1.93 -9.35
N MET A 142 7.75 1.39 -9.20
CA MET A 142 8.15 0.69 -7.98
C MET A 142 8.10 1.57 -6.72
N VAL A 143 8.50 2.84 -6.81
CA VAL A 143 8.30 3.78 -5.68
C VAL A 143 6.81 4.02 -5.44
N SER A 144 6.03 4.10 -6.52
CA SER A 144 4.61 4.43 -6.44
C SER A 144 3.77 3.33 -5.77
N THR A 145 4.23 2.08 -5.72
CA THR A 145 3.49 0.99 -5.05
C THR A 145 3.25 1.28 -3.57
N MET A 146 4.13 2.05 -2.92
CA MET A 146 3.99 2.41 -1.51
C MET A 146 2.72 3.22 -1.23
N PHE A 147 2.31 4.08 -2.17
CA PHE A 147 1.16 4.98 -1.97
C PHE A 147 -0.18 4.24 -1.94
N ALA A 148 -0.28 3.09 -2.60
CA ALA A 148 -1.48 2.25 -2.53
C ALA A 148 -1.67 1.62 -1.13
N ILE A 149 -0.59 1.38 -0.38
CA ILE A 149 -0.60 0.65 0.89
C ILE A 149 -0.13 1.50 2.08
N ILE A 150 -0.12 2.84 1.94
CA ILE A 150 0.42 3.74 2.97
C ILE A 150 -0.54 3.91 4.16
N THR A 151 -1.85 3.78 3.93
CA THR A 151 -2.87 4.14 4.92
C THR A 151 -2.84 3.30 6.20
N PRO A 152 -2.60 1.96 6.19
CA PRO A 152 -2.50 1.20 7.44
C PRO A 152 -1.33 1.67 8.33
N ILE A 153 -0.26 2.20 7.74
CA ILE A 153 0.89 2.73 8.46
C ILE A 153 0.54 4.09 9.05
N THR A 154 0.05 5.02 8.22
CA THR A 154 -0.25 6.38 8.67
C THR A 154 -1.35 6.40 9.72
N ASP A 155 -2.38 5.57 9.56
CA ASP A 155 -3.51 5.49 10.49
C ASP A 155 -3.04 5.14 11.92
N ARG A 156 -2.24 4.07 12.04
CA ARG A 156 -1.66 3.64 13.32
C ARG A 156 -0.72 4.68 13.92
N LEU A 157 0.09 5.34 13.10
CA LEU A 157 0.97 6.42 13.58
C LEU A 157 0.17 7.64 14.05
N ILE A 158 -0.92 7.99 13.38
CA ILE A 158 -1.80 9.10 13.79
C ILE A 158 -2.48 8.77 15.12
N TYR A 159 -3.12 7.59 15.23
CA TYR A 159 -3.73 7.15 16.49
C TYR A 159 -2.73 7.08 17.65
N ARG A 160 -1.44 6.86 17.38
CA ARG A 160 -0.42 6.75 18.42
C ARG A 160 0.23 8.09 18.79
N PHE A 161 0.58 8.90 17.80
CA PHE A 161 1.44 10.08 17.99
C PHE A 161 0.78 11.40 17.60
N PHE A 162 -0.26 11.39 16.76
CA PHE A 162 -0.88 12.60 16.20
C PHE A 162 -2.40 12.63 16.44
N ARG A 163 -2.86 12.19 17.62
CA ARG A 163 -4.29 12.11 17.96
C ARG A 163 -5.06 13.41 17.78
N PHE A 164 -4.38 14.56 17.89
CA PHE A 164 -4.95 15.88 17.66
C PHE A 164 -5.48 16.10 16.23
N LEU A 165 -5.06 15.27 15.26
CA LEU A 165 -5.57 15.34 13.88
C LEU A 165 -6.95 14.66 13.74
N ILE A 166 -7.29 13.68 14.58
CA ILE A 166 -8.49 12.84 14.45
C ILE A 166 -9.79 13.66 14.36
N PRO A 167 -10.00 14.73 15.17
CA PRO A 167 -11.22 15.55 15.08
C PRO A 167 -11.42 16.25 13.72
N TYR A 168 -10.34 16.45 12.94
CA TYR A 168 -10.39 17.08 11.63
C TYR A 168 -10.59 16.07 10.49
N ALA A 169 -10.62 14.77 10.78
CA ALA A 169 -10.92 13.76 9.78
C ALA A 169 -12.41 13.86 9.37
N PRO A 170 -12.73 13.67 8.08
CA PRO A 170 -14.12 13.51 7.66
C PRO A 170 -14.75 12.31 8.36
N LYS A 171 -16.08 12.32 8.52
CA LYS A 171 -16.80 11.25 9.21
C LYS A 171 -17.69 10.47 8.25
N ILE A 172 -17.74 9.15 8.42
CA ILE A 172 -18.72 8.27 7.77
C ILE A 172 -19.45 7.50 8.87
N GLY A 173 -20.79 7.60 8.91
CA GLY A 173 -21.60 6.98 9.96
C GLY A 173 -21.27 7.47 11.38
N GLY A 174 -20.79 8.72 11.50
CA GLY A 174 -20.37 9.31 12.78
C GLY A 174 -18.92 9.00 13.20
N SER A 175 -18.27 8.03 12.56
CA SER A 175 -16.89 7.62 12.86
C SER A 175 -15.86 8.40 12.04
N PRO A 176 -14.74 8.85 12.63
CA PRO A 176 -13.69 9.56 11.91
C PRO A 176 -12.94 8.65 10.94
N ILE A 177 -12.71 9.14 9.73
CA ILE A 177 -11.98 8.46 8.66
C ILE A 177 -10.53 8.91 8.66
N VAL A 178 -9.76 8.42 9.63
CA VAL A 178 -8.33 8.75 9.78
C VAL A 178 -7.47 8.40 8.55
N PRO A 179 -7.76 7.35 7.75
CA PRO A 179 -7.07 7.09 6.49
C PRO A 179 -7.06 8.26 5.50
N PHE A 180 -7.98 9.22 5.62
CA PHE A 180 -8.01 10.46 4.84
C PHE A 180 -6.67 11.22 4.88
N PHE A 181 -6.02 11.31 6.04
CA PHE A 181 -4.72 11.99 6.15
C PHE A 181 -3.61 11.22 5.43
N GLY A 182 -3.69 9.88 5.42
CA GLY A 182 -2.77 9.03 4.66
C GLY A 182 -2.93 9.21 3.16
N PHE A 183 -4.18 9.35 2.68
CA PHE A 183 -4.49 9.70 1.30
C PHE A 183 -3.95 11.08 0.91
N ALA A 184 -4.23 12.11 1.72
CA ALA A 184 -3.71 13.45 1.49
C ALA A 184 -2.17 13.47 1.46
N LEU A 185 -1.50 12.71 2.34
CA LEU A 185 -0.05 12.57 2.33
C LEU A 185 0.43 11.90 1.03
N ALA A 186 -0.23 10.83 0.57
CA ALA A 186 0.11 10.17 -0.68
C ALA A 186 0.00 11.13 -1.87
N ASP A 187 -1.07 11.91 -1.94
CA ASP A 187 -1.31 12.86 -3.03
C ASP A 187 -0.28 13.97 -3.04
N VAL A 188 0.02 14.57 -1.88
CA VAL A 188 1.04 15.62 -1.77
C VAL A 188 2.41 15.08 -2.19
N LEU A 189 2.78 13.88 -1.76
CA LEU A 189 4.05 13.26 -2.13
C LEU A 189 4.10 12.93 -3.63
N LEU A 190 3.04 12.39 -4.21
CA LEU A 190 2.96 12.08 -5.64
C LEU A 190 2.98 13.36 -6.48
N ILE A 191 2.23 14.39 -6.13
CA ILE A 191 2.26 15.70 -6.79
C ILE A 191 3.67 16.31 -6.69
N GLY A 192 4.31 16.22 -5.52
CA GLY A 192 5.71 16.62 -5.34
C GLY A 192 6.66 15.88 -6.29
N LEU A 193 6.50 14.56 -6.44
CA LEU A 193 7.27 13.74 -7.39
C LEU A 193 7.00 14.13 -8.85
N ILE A 194 5.74 14.42 -9.21
CA ILE A 194 5.37 14.90 -10.56
C ILE A 194 6.06 16.23 -10.86
N ILE A 195 5.96 17.20 -9.96
CA ILE A 195 6.59 18.52 -10.12
C ILE A 195 8.12 18.36 -10.22
N TRP A 196 8.72 17.51 -9.38
CA TRP A 196 10.16 17.29 -9.39
C TRP A 196 10.64 16.57 -10.66
N ASP A 197 9.88 15.61 -11.18
CA ASP A 197 10.20 14.91 -12.43
C ASP A 197 10.05 15.84 -13.63
N TRP A 198 8.98 16.64 -13.68
CA TRP A 198 8.77 17.62 -14.73
C TRP A 198 9.87 18.70 -14.74
N ARG A 199 10.24 19.25 -13.57
CA ARG A 199 11.31 20.27 -13.49
C ARG A 199 12.66 19.76 -13.97
N ASN A 200 13.01 18.51 -13.66
CA ASN A 200 14.32 17.96 -14.02
C ASN A 200 14.40 17.34 -15.42
N ASN A 201 13.31 16.70 -15.85
CA ASN A 201 13.31 15.80 -17.00
C ASN A 201 12.22 16.10 -18.02
N LYS A 202 11.28 17.02 -17.73
CA LYS A 202 10.09 17.32 -18.55
C LYS A 202 9.22 16.08 -18.84
N ARG A 203 9.18 15.15 -17.88
CA ARG A 203 8.41 13.89 -17.98
C ARG A 203 7.11 13.98 -17.18
N LEU A 204 6.03 13.49 -17.77
CA LEU A 204 4.71 13.32 -17.15
C LEU A 204 4.19 11.90 -17.43
N THR A 205 5.00 10.89 -17.08
CA THR A 205 4.71 9.48 -17.40
C THR A 205 4.20 8.73 -16.16
N ALA A 206 5.08 8.14 -15.37
CA ALA A 206 4.68 7.17 -14.35
C ALA A 206 3.95 7.78 -13.14
N PHE A 207 4.42 8.90 -12.59
CA PHE A 207 3.80 9.48 -11.39
C PHE A 207 2.39 10.05 -11.62
N PRO A 208 2.07 10.74 -12.74
CA PRO A 208 0.69 11.12 -13.02
C PRO A 208 -0.25 9.92 -13.16
N VAL A 209 0.22 8.83 -13.80
CA VAL A 209 -0.56 7.58 -13.90
C VAL A 209 -0.79 6.96 -12.52
N ALA A 210 0.25 6.91 -11.68
CA ALA A 210 0.12 6.41 -10.31
C ALA A 210 -0.84 7.27 -9.48
N LEU A 211 -0.79 8.60 -9.61
CA LEU A 211 -1.72 9.51 -8.96
C LEU A 211 -3.16 9.26 -9.43
N ALA A 212 -3.40 9.09 -10.72
CA ALA A 212 -4.73 8.77 -11.24
C ALA A 212 -5.27 7.45 -10.64
N ILE A 213 -4.46 6.40 -10.59
CA ILE A 213 -4.83 5.11 -9.98
C ILE A 213 -5.15 5.28 -8.49
N VAL A 214 -4.31 6.01 -7.76
CA VAL A 214 -4.49 6.27 -6.33
C VAL A 214 -5.74 7.12 -6.07
N LEU A 215 -6.03 8.14 -6.89
CA LEU A 215 -7.23 8.96 -6.76
C LEU A 215 -8.51 8.16 -7.06
N VAL A 216 -8.50 7.26 -8.06
CA VAL A 216 -9.61 6.34 -8.31
C VAL A 216 -9.83 5.41 -7.12
N TYR A 217 -8.74 4.86 -6.55
CA TYR A 217 -8.81 4.07 -5.34
C TYR A 217 -9.41 4.88 -4.16
N GLN A 218 -8.90 6.08 -3.88
CA GLN A 218 -9.43 6.93 -2.81
C GLN A 218 -10.91 7.27 -3.02
N TYR A 219 -11.29 7.64 -4.25
CA TYR A 219 -12.68 7.92 -4.59
C TYR A 219 -13.56 6.69 -4.32
N SER A 220 -13.12 5.50 -4.73
CA SER A 220 -13.85 4.27 -4.48
C SER A 220 -14.06 4.02 -2.97
N VAL A 221 -13.02 4.21 -2.15
CA VAL A 221 -13.08 4.04 -0.69
C VAL A 221 -14.06 5.01 -0.05
N MET A 222 -14.05 6.26 -0.50
CA MET A 222 -14.86 7.32 0.08
C MET A 222 -16.32 7.34 -0.40
N ASN A 223 -16.67 6.55 -1.42
CA ASN A 223 -18.01 6.62 -2.03
C ASN A 223 -18.70 5.25 -2.20
N PHE A 224 -17.96 4.16 -2.46
CA PHE A 224 -18.58 2.89 -2.86
C PHE A 224 -19.52 2.30 -1.81
N TYR A 225 -19.26 2.54 -0.52
CA TYR A 225 -20.13 2.08 0.57
C TYR A 225 -21.60 2.52 0.45
N GLN A 226 -21.89 3.59 -0.31
CA GLN A 226 -23.22 4.14 -0.52
C GLN A 226 -24.01 3.40 -1.61
N TYR A 227 -23.35 2.61 -2.45
CA TYR A 227 -23.95 2.01 -3.64
C TYR A 227 -24.24 0.52 -3.45
N GLU A 228 -25.38 0.07 -3.96
CA GLU A 228 -25.85 -1.31 -3.85
C GLU A 228 -24.88 -2.32 -4.44
N PHE A 229 -24.27 -2.03 -5.60
CA PHE A 229 -23.32 -2.94 -6.26
C PHE A 229 -22.16 -3.31 -5.33
N TRP A 230 -21.68 -2.35 -4.53
CA TRP A 230 -20.58 -2.56 -3.61
C TRP A 230 -21.03 -3.34 -2.37
N GLN A 231 -22.23 -3.05 -1.88
CA GLN A 231 -22.81 -3.78 -0.75
C GLN A 231 -23.01 -5.26 -1.11
N MET A 232 -23.54 -5.55 -2.31
CA MET A 232 -23.66 -6.91 -2.85
C MET A 232 -22.29 -7.59 -2.97
N PHE A 233 -21.30 -6.88 -3.50
CA PHE A 233 -19.92 -7.38 -3.57
C PHE A 233 -19.38 -7.73 -2.18
N CYS A 234 -19.60 -6.89 -1.16
CA CYS A 234 -19.13 -7.15 0.19
C CYS A 234 -19.77 -8.41 0.79
N TYR A 235 -21.08 -8.60 0.63
CA TYR A 235 -21.76 -9.80 1.10
C TYR A 235 -21.26 -11.07 0.39
N TRP A 236 -21.07 -11.01 -0.93
CA TRP A 236 -20.45 -12.10 -1.68
C TRP A 236 -19.03 -12.38 -1.18
N PHE A 237 -18.22 -11.34 -1.01
CA PHE A 237 -16.82 -11.46 -0.63
C PHE A 237 -16.65 -12.12 0.73
N VAL A 238 -17.41 -11.72 1.76
CA VAL A 238 -17.30 -12.29 3.11
C VAL A 238 -17.93 -13.68 3.25
N ALA A 239 -18.70 -14.12 2.26
CA ALA A 239 -19.27 -15.47 2.20
C ALA A 239 -18.36 -16.49 1.51
N LEU A 240 -17.28 -16.04 0.85
CA LEU A 240 -16.31 -16.95 0.24
C LEU A 240 -15.60 -17.79 1.31
N PRO A 241 -15.46 -19.11 1.11
CA PRO A 241 -14.71 -20.00 2.00
C PRO A 241 -13.21 -19.87 1.71
N LEU A 242 -12.65 -18.69 1.97
CA LEU A 242 -11.21 -18.47 1.92
C LEU A 242 -10.59 -18.99 3.22
N ASP A 243 -9.52 -19.77 3.10
CA ASP A 243 -8.74 -20.31 4.22
C ASP A 243 -7.24 -20.31 3.87
#